data_AF-A0A9W7DQB0-F1
#
_entry.id   AF-A0A9W7DQB0-F1
#
_cell.length_a   1.000
_cell.length_b   1.000
_cell.length_c   1.000
_cell.angle_alpha   90.00
_cell.angle_beta   90.00
_cell.angle_gamma   90.00
#
_symmetry.space_group_name_H-M   'P 1'
#
loop_
_entity.id
_entity.type
_entity.pdbx_description
1 polymer ?
#
loop_
_entity_poly.entity_id
_entity_poly.type
_entity_poly.pdbx_seq_one_letter_code
_entity_poly.pdbx_strand_id
1 'polypeptide(L)'
;MLPSLFLLRLPLFKNFTTIVYVILLLQAFGGLLVGLIVKHLNNVIKGLTGAVSLVVGTLVSSVVFGGTIDSSFVIGAVIIFTSVRVFTNSNTKTTTKQETGKHT
;
A
#
# COMPACT_ATOMS: atom_id res chain seq x y z
N MET A 1 8.60 42.02 10.77
CA MET A 1 7.79 41.79 12.00
C MET A 1 6.34 41.63 11.55
N LEU A 2 5.60 40.54 11.63
CA LEU A 2 5.71 39.17 12.14
C LEU A 2 4.70 38.36 11.27
N PRO A 3 4.99 37.13 10.81
CA PRO A 3 4.07 36.32 10.00
C PRO A 3 3.03 35.55 10.85
N SER A 4 2.67 36.05 12.03
CA SER A 4 1.77 35.38 12.99
C SER A 4 0.28 35.54 12.66
N LEU A 5 -0.09 36.44 11.74
CA LEU A 5 -1.50 36.72 11.41
C LEU A 5 -2.07 35.80 10.31
N PHE A 6 -1.23 35.06 9.58
CA PHE A 6 -1.67 34.18 8.49
C PHE A 6 -2.10 32.78 8.99
N LEU A 7 -1.50 32.30 10.08
CA LEU A 7 -1.86 31.00 10.68
C LEU A 7 -3.21 31.01 11.40
N LEU A 8 -3.67 32.16 11.90
CA LEU A 8 -4.90 32.27 12.70
C LEU A 8 -6.17 32.49 11.86
N ARG A 9 -6.01 32.79 10.56
CA ARG A 9 -7.08 32.81 9.54
C ARG A 9 -7.16 31.48 8.79
N LEU A 10 -6.66 30.39 9.35
CA LEU A 10 -6.84 29.09 8.77
C LEU A 10 -8.27 28.60 9.08
N PRO A 11 -9.14 28.37 8.09
CA PRO A 11 -10.48 27.77 8.28
C PRO A 11 -10.43 26.34 8.85
N LEU A 12 -9.24 25.85 9.20
CA LEU A 12 -8.96 24.52 9.72
C LEU A 12 -9.82 24.21 10.94
N PHE A 13 -9.93 25.11 11.91
CA PHE A 13 -10.64 24.84 13.18
C PHE A 13 -12.12 25.22 13.19
N LYS A 14 -12.63 25.87 12.13
CA LYS A 14 -13.99 26.42 12.13
C LYS A 14 -15.07 25.37 11.83
N ASN A 15 -14.69 24.22 11.27
CA ASN A 15 -15.60 23.11 10.93
C ASN A 15 -14.97 21.75 11.26
N PHE A 16 -14.31 21.59 12.43
CA PHE A 16 -13.87 20.26 12.91
C PHE A 16 -15.11 19.41 13.25
N THR A 17 -15.69 18.82 12.21
CA THR A 17 -16.76 17.83 12.31
C THR A 17 -16.16 16.52 12.83
N THR A 18 -16.94 15.72 13.56
CA THR A 18 -16.54 14.38 14.04
C THR A 18 -15.87 13.52 12.96
N ILE A 19 -16.30 13.67 11.70
CA ILE A 19 -15.71 13.04 10.51
C ILE A 19 -14.22 13.34 10.33
N VAL A 20 -13.76 14.56 10.62
CA VAL A 20 -12.34 14.93 10.50
C VAL A 20 -11.48 14.14 11.49
N TYR A 21 -11.96 13.94 12.72
CA TYR A 21 -11.28 13.09 13.70
C TYR A 21 -11.20 11.64 13.24
N VAL A 22 -12.28 11.12 12.64
CA VAL A 22 -12.30 9.75 12.09
C VAL A 22 -11.28 9.60 10.96
N ILE A 23 -11.25 10.54 10.00
CA ILE A 23 -10.30 10.51 8.88
C ILE A 23 -8.86 10.65 9.38
N LEU A 24 -8.60 11.51 10.37
CA LEU A 24 -7.27 11.66 10.98
C LEU A 24 -6.80 10.38 11.65
N LEU A 25 -7.66 9.74 12.45
CA LEU A 25 -7.34 8.46 13.06
C LEU A 25 -7.08 7.39 12.00
N LEU A 26 -7.93 7.29 10.98
CA LEU A 26 -7.78 6.30 9.90
C LEU A 26 -6.49 6.53 9.10
N GLN A 27 -6.15 7.79 8.80
CA GLN A 27 -4.94 8.16 8.08
C GLN A 27 -3.68 7.86 8.92
N ALA A 28 -3.69 8.21 10.21
CA ALA A 28 -2.59 7.91 11.13
C ALA A 28 -2.40 6.39 11.28
N PHE A 29 -3.49 5.63 11.40
CA PHE A 29 -3.45 4.17 11.48
C PHE A 29 -2.94 3.55 10.18
N GLY A 30 -3.34 4.07 9.03
CA GLY A 30 -2.82 3.66 7.72
C GLY A 30 -1.31 3.86 7.60
N GLY A 31 -0.80 5.01 8.04
CA GLY A 31 0.64 5.28 8.09
C GLY A 31 1.39 4.35 9.05
N LEU A 32 0.81 4.07 10.22
CA LEU A 32 1.38 3.14 11.22
C LEU A 32 1.46 1.70 10.69
N LEU A 33 0.40 1.21 10.05
CA LEU A 33 0.33 -0.12 9.43
C LEU A 33 1.41 -0.29 8.35
N VAL A 34 1.55 0.72 7.48
CA VAL A 34 2.62 0.73 6.45
C VAL A 34 3.98 0.69 7.14
N GLY A 35 4.23 1.54 8.14
CA GLY A 35 5.49 1.56 8.88
C GLY A 35 5.85 0.21 9.52
N LEU A 36 4.86 -0.46 10.13
CA LEU A 36 5.03 -1.78 10.73
C LEU A 36 5.39 -2.84 9.69
N ILE A 37 4.75 -2.81 8.52
CA ILE A 37 5.05 -3.75 7.44
C ILE A 37 6.44 -3.50 6.84
N VAL A 38 6.88 -2.25 6.70
CA VAL A 38 8.25 -1.94 6.23
C VAL A 38 9.29 -2.47 7.20
N LYS A 39 9.02 -2.42 8.51
CA LYS A 39 9.94 -2.90 9.54
C LYS A 39 10.18 -4.42 9.45
N HIS A 40 9.24 -5.18 8.90
CA HIS A 40 9.29 -6.65 8.91
C HIS A 40 9.42 -7.25 7.49
N LEU A 41 9.38 -6.42 6.45
CA LEU A 41 9.49 -6.88 5.06
C LEU A 41 10.80 -6.42 4.41
N ASN A 42 11.30 -7.30 3.53
CA ASN A 42 12.36 -6.94 2.59
C ASN A 42 11.81 -5.97 1.54
N ASN A 43 12.65 -5.05 1.05
CA ASN A 43 12.24 -3.98 0.12
C ASN A 43 11.49 -4.48 -1.14
N VAL A 44 11.78 -5.70 -1.59
CA VAL A 44 11.08 -6.35 -2.74
C VAL A 44 9.64 -6.75 -2.40
N ILE A 45 9.41 -7.35 -1.23
CA ILE A 45 8.07 -7.83 -0.82
C ILE A 45 7.15 -6.64 -0.53
N LYS A 46 7.71 -5.53 -0.02
CA LYS A 46 6.95 -4.29 0.21
C LYS A 46 6.34 -3.72 -1.09
N GLY A 47 7.13 -3.66 -2.15
CA GLY A 47 6.65 -3.19 -3.47
C GLY A 47 5.62 -4.13 -4.08
N LEU A 48 5.85 -5.45 -3.95
CA LEU A 48 4.94 -6.47 -4.48
C LEU A 48 3.57 -6.45 -3.79
N THR A 49 3.54 -6.39 -2.46
CA THR A 49 2.29 -6.34 -1.68
C THR A 49 1.48 -5.08 -1.99
N GLY A 50 2.14 -3.93 -2.13
CA GLY A 50 1.48 -2.68 -2.50
C GLY A 50 0.82 -2.75 -3.88
N ALA A 51 1.52 -3.31 -4.87
CA ALA A 51 1.01 -3.47 -6.23
C ALA A 51 -0.19 -4.44 -6.28
N VAL A 52 -0.14 -5.56 -5.56
CA VAL A 52 -1.27 -6.51 -5.45
C VAL A 52 -2.48 -5.84 -4.80
N SER A 53 -2.28 -5.07 -3.73
CA SER A 53 -3.36 -4.32 -3.07
C SER A 53 -4.04 -3.34 -4.03
N LEU A 54 -3.27 -2.65 -4.88
CA LEU A 54 -3.82 -1.74 -5.89
C LEU A 54 -4.69 -2.48 -6.92
N VAL A 55 -4.24 -3.62 -7.44
CA VAL A 55 -5.02 -4.42 -8.39
C VAL A 55 -6.31 -4.93 -7.75
N VAL A 56 -6.23 -5.49 -6.54
CA VAL A 56 -7.41 -5.98 -5.81
C VAL A 56 -8.37 -4.84 -5.49
N GLY A 57 -7.87 -3.68 -5.07
CA GLY A 57 -8.68 -2.49 -4.81
C GLY A 57 -9.46 -2.03 -6.04
N THR A 58 -8.81 -2.00 -7.20
CA THR A 58 -9.48 -1.66 -8.46
C THR A 58 -10.46 -2.74 -8.91
N LEU A 59 -10.16 -4.02 -8.71
CA LEU A 59 -11.10 -5.12 -9.02
C LEU A 59 -12.37 -5.02 -8.18
N VAL A 60 -12.22 -4.84 -6.86
CA VAL A 60 -13.36 -4.66 -5.95
C VAL A 60 -14.17 -3.42 -6.34
N SER A 61 -13.49 -2.31 -6.65
CA SER A 61 -14.14 -1.09 -7.12
C SER A 61 -14.91 -1.31 -8.42
N SER A 62 -14.34 -1.99 -9.41
CA SER A 62 -15.00 -2.29 -10.69
C SER A 62 -16.26 -3.16 -10.49
N VAL A 63 -16.22 -4.15 -9.59
CA VAL A 63 -17.39 -4.99 -9.28
C VAL A 63 -18.49 -4.20 -8.55
N VAL A 64 -18.13 -3.34 -7.61
CA VAL A 64 -19.11 -2.56 -6.80
C VAL A 64 -19.72 -1.40 -7.58
N PHE A 65 -18.91 -0.68 -8.38
CA PHE A 65 -19.35 0.49 -9.15
C PHE A 65 -19.75 0.17 -10.60
N GLY A 66 -19.60 -1.07 -11.07
CA GLY A 66 -19.89 -1.46 -12.45
C GLY A 66 -18.99 -0.76 -13.49
N GLY A 67 -17.83 -0.27 -13.06
CA GLY A 67 -16.94 0.55 -13.89
C GLY A 67 -16.34 -0.25 -15.05
N THR A 68 -16.35 0.33 -16.26
CA THR A 68 -15.73 -0.23 -17.46
C THR A 68 -14.23 -0.42 -17.23
N ILE A 69 -13.77 -1.66 -17.36
CA ILE A 69 -12.38 -2.05 -17.16
C ILE A 69 -11.54 -1.46 -18.31
N ASP A 70 -10.59 -0.58 -17.96
CA ASP A 70 -9.66 -0.01 -18.94
C ASP A 70 -8.65 -1.06 -19.42
N SER A 71 -8.35 -1.07 -20.71
CA SER A 71 -7.40 -2.03 -21.30
C SER A 71 -5.99 -1.90 -20.68
N SER A 72 -5.61 -0.69 -20.26
CA SER A 72 -4.32 -0.43 -19.58
C SER A 72 -4.28 -1.07 -18.19
N PHE A 73 -5.43 -1.14 -17.50
CA PHE A 73 -5.53 -1.81 -16.20
C PHE A 73 -5.33 -3.32 -16.33
N VAL A 74 -5.90 -3.93 -17.38
CA VAL A 74 -5.72 -5.38 -17.64
C VAL A 74 -4.26 -5.73 -17.83
N ILE A 75 -3.52 -4.93 -18.63
CA ILE A 75 -2.09 -5.13 -18.85
C ILE A 75 -1.32 -5.02 -17.53
N GLY A 76 -1.61 -3.99 -16.72
CA GLY A 76 -1.00 -3.82 -15.40
C GLY A 76 -1.30 -4.99 -14.45
N ALA A 77 -2.54 -5.49 -14.43
CA ALA A 77 -2.95 -6.61 -13.61
C ALA A 77 -2.21 -7.90 -14.00
N VAL A 78 -2.07 -8.18 -15.31
CA VAL A 78 -1.33 -9.36 -15.81
C VAL A 78 0.14 -9.30 -15.40
N ILE A 79 0.78 -8.13 -15.47
CA ILE A 79 2.19 -7.96 -15.05
C ILE A 79 2.35 -8.26 -13.56
N ILE A 80 1.44 -7.72 -12.73
CA ILE A 80 1.48 -7.93 -11.27
C ILE A 80 1.23 -9.40 -10.91
N PHE A 81 0.22 -10.04 -11.51
CA PHE A 81 -0.04 -11.47 -11.31
C PHE A 81 1.14 -12.35 -11.75
N THR A 82 1.75 -12.04 -12.90
CA THR A 82 2.95 -12.75 -13.38
C THR A 82 4.11 -12.60 -12.38
N SER A 83 4.34 -11.38 -11.89
CA SER A 83 5.39 -11.09 -10.91
C SER A 83 5.19 -11.86 -9.61
N VAL A 84 3.96 -11.90 -9.08
CA VAL A 84 3.63 -12.69 -7.87
C VAL A 84 3.86 -14.18 -8.11
N ARG A 85 3.44 -14.72 -9.25
CA ARG A 85 3.64 -16.14 -9.59
C ARG A 85 5.13 -16.49 -9.64
N VAL A 86 5.95 -15.65 -10.27
CA VAL A 86 7.41 -15.85 -10.34
C VAL A 86 8.04 -15.73 -8.95
N PHE A 87 7.63 -14.74 -8.16
CA PHE A 87 8.14 -14.52 -6.80
C PHE A 87 7.76 -15.67 -5.85
N THR A 88 6.53 -16.15 -5.89
CA THR A 88 6.10 -17.35 -5.13
C THR A 88 6.94 -18.58 -5.49
N ASN A 89 7.21 -18.81 -6.77
CA ASN A 89 8.01 -19.95 -7.22
C ASN A 89 9.52 -19.79 -6.99
N SER A 90 10.03 -18.58 -6.80
CA SER A 90 11.45 -18.32 -6.49
C SER A 90 11.73 -18.37 -4.99
N ASN A 91 10.81 -17.89 -4.14
CA ASN A 91 10.97 -17.96 -2.69
C ASN A 91 10.88 -19.39 -2.15
N THR A 92 10.14 -20.29 -2.83
CA THR A 92 10.16 -21.72 -2.51
C THR A 92 11.52 -22.39 -2.80
N LYS A 93 12.32 -21.85 -3.74
CA LYS A 93 13.67 -22.37 -4.04
C LYS A 93 14.73 -21.85 -3.05
N THR A 94 14.49 -20.74 -2.37
CA THR A 94 15.43 -20.14 -1.42
C THR A 94 15.34 -20.78 -0.03
N THR A 95 14.19 -21.36 0.36
CA THR A 95 14.05 -22.13 1.60
C THR A 95 14.66 -23.54 1.52
N THR A 96 14.99 -24.05 0.33
CA THR A 96 15.72 -25.33 0.16
C THR A 96 17.22 -25.13 -0.13
N LYS A 97 17.70 -23.88 -0.26
CA LYS A 97 19.13 -23.57 -0.50
C LYS A 97 19.73 -22.63 0.55
N GLN A 98 19.25 -22.72 1.79
CA GLN A 98 19.77 -22.02 2.98
C GLN A 98 19.87 -22.96 4.22
N GLU A 99 19.98 -24.27 4.01
CA GLU A 99 20.40 -25.27 5.03
C GLU A 99 21.53 -26.19 4.52
N THR A 100 22.37 -25.72 3.59
CA THR A 100 23.58 -26.48 3.19
C THR A 100 24.70 -25.51 2.85
N GLY A 101 25.23 -24.84 3.88
CA GLY A 101 26.34 -23.91 3.71
C GLY A 101 26.77 -23.13 4.95
N LYS A 102 26.32 -23.51 6.15
CA LYS A 102 26.80 -22.93 7.41
C LYS A 102 27.25 -24.00 8.39
N HIS A 103 28.26 -24.76 7.97
CA HIS A 103 29.18 -25.44 8.88
C HIS A 103 30.57 -25.45 8.25
N THR A 104 31.26 -24.31 8.34
CA THR A 104 32.71 -24.24 8.53
C THR A 104 33.06 -22.85 9.03
#